data_AF-A0A0B4HNZ7-F1
#
_entry.id   AF-A0A0B4HNZ7-F1
#
_cell.length_a   1.000
_cell.length_b   1.000
_cell.length_c   1.000
_cell.angle_alpha   90.00
_cell.angle_beta   90.00
_cell.angle_gamma   90.00
#
_symmetry.space_group_name_H-M   'P 1'
#
loop_
_entity.id
_entity.type
_entity.pdbx_description
1 polymer ?
#
loop_
_entity_poly.entity_id
_entity_poly.type
_entity_poly.pdbx_seq_one_letter_code
_entity_poly.pdbx_strand_id
1 'polypeptide(L)'
;MKFMFGLIALSLCHRSAEARPVCRGIAPRLVYAVGTTGTSVSTFKEEQGIHQGVALAATTLLFILHRAIKNGGFTIGRGLRSTDLLLSLGIGVISSVWAGVVFASGFLSGSKPCTVSVSKCLARFAYAPWILELIFVFWIVAYLVELSTLRSANTHISSDSQASKFSVPPPEKGFSLAYNDSESLPVEMRPWYRVPLWCLKSTQGCTDWAGSVNNGALFVLYTLMGAICSLVGIGALIETLWTIGLLSIVSVVVFMTGAAGPNPYAEAPHKYRAQSLRVALKTDHREGTTYVLPCKDRGFDAVWGPKIAAEHREIDAAHAESPNTGQVNNNSKQSSLKNLRQVLSAFNSATELSPEEVKNIASWLYDTAKFGRENKYLDMAGVSEGKENRRMWSIACRRKQQDLKEDTKPFKTHLVGYSAMYALWHAEYLVFMHSKVVEETYFPLFAYLRNPRGSGLALDTNLDQIGVIRQGYSNFEAFEEAVRYVYALFGLVGKEDVDDFLRHGCTKIQLPEVSVIVDQMEMEKIKNEYDAVTDYKKKKDQLQCYIGRIWEKCIMKEESTFAALFAFSVYWTDDIGMDVNKGWHGFPLESIDRKGDLFSWFTVWRQAWYMAVISEFLHVLPIVTSAFISGVLQ
;
A
#
# COMPACT_ATOMS: atom_id res chain seq x y z
N MET A 1 21.45 -28.96 -26.76
CA MET A 1 21.56 -29.68 -25.47
C MET A 1 22.94 -29.61 -24.82
N LYS A 2 24.03 -30.12 -25.43
CA LYS A 2 25.39 -30.10 -24.84
C LYS A 2 25.88 -28.69 -24.44
N PHE A 3 25.57 -27.67 -25.27
CA PHE A 3 25.89 -26.27 -24.98
C PHE A 3 25.12 -25.71 -23.77
N MET A 4 23.82 -26.05 -23.64
CA MET A 4 22.99 -25.63 -22.50
C MET A 4 23.44 -26.30 -21.19
N PHE A 5 23.76 -27.60 -21.22
CA PHE A 5 24.38 -28.29 -20.07
C PHE A 5 25.73 -27.65 -19.70
N GLY A 6 26.50 -27.18 -20.69
CA GLY A 6 27.71 -26.40 -20.48
C GLY A 6 27.47 -25.05 -19.77
N LEU A 7 26.46 -24.29 -20.19
CA LEU A 7 26.08 -23.01 -19.57
C LEU A 7 25.52 -23.17 -18.15
N ILE A 8 24.70 -24.19 -17.91
CA ILE A 8 24.20 -24.53 -16.57
C ILE A 8 25.37 -24.95 -15.66
N ALA A 9 26.30 -25.77 -16.16
CA ALA A 9 27.51 -26.15 -15.42
C ALA A 9 28.42 -24.95 -15.13
N LEU A 10 28.58 -24.01 -16.06
CA LEU A 10 29.33 -22.77 -15.88
C LEU A 10 28.68 -21.83 -14.86
N SER A 11 27.35 -21.71 -14.87
CA SER A 11 26.58 -20.94 -13.88
C SER A 11 26.70 -21.55 -12.47
N LEU A 12 26.65 -22.87 -12.36
CA LEU A 12 26.86 -23.60 -11.10
C LEU A 12 28.31 -23.48 -10.61
N CYS A 13 29.30 -23.52 -11.52
CA CYS A 13 30.72 -23.27 -11.24
C CYS A 13 30.98 -21.87 -10.66
N HIS A 14 30.22 -20.84 -11.04
CA HIS A 14 30.46 -19.47 -10.57
C HIS A 14 30.06 -19.25 -9.10
N ARG A 15 29.13 -20.06 -8.57
CA ARG A 15 28.62 -19.88 -7.19
C ARG A 15 29.45 -20.60 -6.11
N SER A 16 30.35 -21.50 -6.48
CA SER A 16 31.19 -22.24 -5.52
C SER A 16 32.67 -21.93 -5.72
N ALA A 17 33.33 -21.39 -4.70
CA ALA A 17 34.77 -21.10 -4.73
C ALA A 17 35.63 -22.37 -4.89
N GLU A 18 35.10 -23.54 -4.50
CA GLU A 18 35.78 -24.84 -4.56
C GLU A 18 35.74 -25.50 -5.94
N ALA A 19 34.83 -25.09 -6.84
CA ALA A 19 34.68 -25.71 -8.17
C ALA A 19 35.69 -25.21 -9.23
N ARG A 20 36.43 -24.13 -8.95
CA ARG A 20 37.30 -23.44 -9.93
C ARG A 20 38.34 -24.29 -10.66
N PRO A 21 39.03 -25.29 -10.06
CA PRO A 21 40.04 -26.07 -10.79
C PRO A 21 39.43 -27.04 -11.80
N VAL A 22 38.19 -27.52 -11.58
CA VAL A 22 37.50 -28.44 -12.51
C VAL A 22 37.00 -27.68 -13.75
N CYS A 23 36.61 -26.41 -13.61
CA CYS A 23 36.00 -25.64 -14.71
C CYS A 23 37.03 -25.15 -15.76
N ARG A 24 38.35 -25.10 -15.44
CA ARG A 24 39.41 -24.69 -16.39
C ARG A 24 39.59 -25.66 -17.57
N GLY A 25 39.23 -26.94 -17.42
CA GLY A 25 39.34 -27.94 -18.50
C GLY A 25 38.10 -28.04 -19.40
N ILE A 26 36.94 -27.56 -18.95
CA ILE A 26 35.65 -27.76 -19.63
C ILE A 26 35.45 -26.73 -20.75
N ALA A 27 35.84 -25.47 -20.52
CA ALA A 27 35.66 -24.39 -21.49
C ALA A 27 36.33 -24.63 -22.86
N PRO A 28 37.63 -25.00 -22.96
CA PRO A 28 38.27 -25.22 -24.26
C PRO A 28 37.72 -26.45 -25.00
N ARG A 29 37.30 -27.50 -24.26
CA ARG A 29 36.67 -28.69 -24.86
C ARG A 29 35.25 -28.41 -25.38
N LEU A 30 34.52 -27.50 -24.74
CA LEU A 30 33.19 -27.08 -25.22
C LEU A 30 33.29 -26.28 -26.52
N VAL A 31 34.29 -25.40 -26.63
CA VAL A 31 34.56 -24.61 -27.85
C VAL A 31 34.97 -25.53 -29.02
N TYR A 32 35.82 -26.53 -28.76
CA TYR A 32 36.27 -27.47 -29.79
C TYR A 32 35.19 -28.44 -30.28
N ALA A 33 34.27 -28.84 -29.39
CA ALA A 33 33.15 -29.72 -29.73
C ALA A 33 32.04 -29.02 -30.54
N VAL A 34 31.96 -27.69 -30.50
CA VAL A 34 31.02 -26.89 -31.30
C VAL A 34 31.56 -26.62 -32.71
N GLY A 35 32.88 -26.54 -32.88
CA GLY A 35 33.51 -26.21 -34.16
C GLY A 35 33.67 -27.34 -35.18
N THR A 36 33.40 -28.61 -34.82
CA THR A 36 33.79 -29.78 -35.64
C THR A 36 32.63 -30.59 -36.24
N THR A 37 31.37 -30.25 -35.96
CA THR A 37 30.25 -30.81 -36.72
C THR A 37 30.11 -30.04 -38.03
N GLY A 38 30.63 -30.60 -39.11
CA GLY A 38 30.47 -30.14 -40.49
C GLY A 38 29.01 -29.99 -40.86
N THR A 39 28.44 -28.83 -40.54
CA THR A 39 27.19 -28.36 -41.09
C THR A 39 27.59 -27.50 -42.28
N SER A 40 27.30 -27.98 -43.48
CA SER A 40 27.27 -27.10 -44.65
C SER A 40 26.45 -25.88 -44.26
N VAL A 41 27.05 -24.69 -44.28
CA VAL A 41 26.35 -23.43 -44.04
C VAL A 41 25.33 -23.30 -45.16
N SER A 42 24.15 -23.90 -44.93
CA SER A 42 23.01 -23.82 -45.82
C SER A 42 22.73 -22.35 -46.03
N THR A 43 22.62 -21.95 -47.29
CA THR A 43 22.19 -20.63 -47.74
C THR A 43 21.21 -20.02 -46.75
N PHE A 44 21.66 -18.98 -46.05
CA PHE A 44 20.85 -18.24 -45.08
C PHE A 44 19.59 -17.80 -45.80
N LYS A 45 18.46 -18.44 -45.52
CA LYS A 45 17.18 -17.97 -46.05
C LYS A 45 16.92 -16.64 -45.37
N GLU A 46 16.67 -15.60 -46.15
CA GLU A 46 16.35 -14.24 -45.70
C GLU A 46 15.31 -14.22 -44.56
N GLU A 47 14.37 -15.18 -44.58
CA GLU A 47 13.41 -15.43 -43.51
C GLU A 47 14.06 -15.66 -42.13
N GLN A 48 15.14 -16.45 -42.01
CA GLN A 48 15.82 -16.71 -40.73
C GLN A 48 16.47 -15.45 -40.14
N GLY A 49 17.01 -14.56 -40.97
CA GLY A 49 17.63 -13.31 -40.52
C GLY A 49 16.61 -12.38 -39.85
N ILE A 50 15.40 -12.30 -40.38
CA ILE A 50 14.31 -11.48 -39.81
C ILE A 50 13.93 -12.00 -38.41
N HIS A 51 13.79 -13.31 -38.23
CA HIS A 51 13.45 -13.87 -36.91
C HIS A 51 14.55 -13.69 -35.88
N GLN A 52 15.80 -13.83 -36.29
CA GLN A 52 16.95 -13.59 -35.43
C GLN A 52 17.03 -12.11 -35.00
N GLY A 53 16.81 -11.17 -35.94
CA GLY A 53 16.76 -9.74 -35.65
C GLY A 53 15.62 -9.37 -34.71
N VAL A 54 14.41 -9.89 -34.96
CA VAL A 54 13.24 -9.67 -34.09
C VAL A 54 13.47 -10.26 -32.71
N ALA A 55 14.04 -11.47 -32.60
CA ALA A 55 14.32 -12.11 -31.32
C ALA A 55 15.42 -11.37 -30.53
N LEU A 56 16.44 -10.85 -31.21
CA LEU A 56 17.47 -10.02 -30.60
C LEU A 56 16.86 -8.73 -30.04
N ALA A 57 16.06 -8.02 -30.86
CA ALA A 57 15.36 -6.81 -30.44
C ALA A 57 14.41 -7.09 -29.26
N ALA A 58 13.62 -8.17 -29.34
CA ALA A 58 12.74 -8.61 -28.25
C ALA A 58 13.52 -8.90 -26.97
N THR A 59 14.70 -9.51 -27.05
CA THR A 59 15.51 -9.84 -25.87
C THR A 59 16.16 -8.62 -25.25
N THR A 60 16.65 -7.70 -26.08
CA THR A 60 17.13 -6.39 -25.59
C THR A 60 16.00 -5.66 -24.86
N LEU A 61 14.79 -5.68 -25.41
CA LEU A 61 13.60 -5.11 -24.75
C LEU A 61 13.27 -5.83 -23.45
N LEU A 62 13.27 -7.17 -23.42
CA LEU A 62 13.05 -7.95 -22.20
C LEU A 62 14.11 -7.67 -21.13
N PHE A 63 15.37 -7.47 -21.52
CA PHE A 63 16.45 -7.12 -20.59
C PHE A 63 16.29 -5.72 -20.02
N ILE A 64 16.01 -4.72 -20.88
CA ILE A 64 15.70 -3.35 -20.45
C ILE A 64 14.49 -3.37 -19.52
N LEU A 65 13.49 -4.16 -19.87
CA LEU A 65 12.27 -4.29 -19.10
C LEU A 65 12.52 -4.95 -17.75
N HIS A 66 13.25 -6.05 -17.70
CA HIS A 66 13.68 -6.69 -16.45
C HIS A 66 14.46 -5.69 -15.58
N ARG A 67 15.38 -4.93 -16.17
CA ARG A 67 16.11 -3.86 -15.48
C ARG A 67 15.16 -2.77 -14.97
N ALA A 68 14.17 -2.35 -15.74
CA ALA A 68 13.18 -1.35 -15.32
C ALA A 68 12.29 -1.89 -14.19
N ILE A 69 11.83 -3.14 -14.27
CA ILE A 69 11.07 -3.84 -13.22
C ILE A 69 11.90 -4.04 -11.95
N LYS A 70 13.21 -4.27 -12.08
CA LYS A 70 14.10 -4.52 -10.94
C LYS A 70 14.56 -3.23 -10.25
N ASN A 71 14.97 -2.24 -11.03
CA ASN A 71 15.68 -1.06 -10.54
C ASN A 71 14.84 0.21 -10.51
N GLY A 72 13.71 0.25 -11.22
CA GLY A 72 12.86 1.43 -11.26
C GLY A 72 12.16 1.64 -9.92
N GLY A 73 12.52 2.72 -9.21
CA GLY A 73 11.69 3.23 -8.14
C GLY A 73 10.30 3.62 -8.64
N PHE A 74 9.34 3.67 -7.74
CA PHE A 74 7.94 3.96 -8.09
C PHE A 74 7.66 5.45 -8.14
N THR A 75 6.77 5.85 -9.04
CA THR A 75 5.96 7.05 -8.84
C THR A 75 4.51 6.67 -9.06
N ILE A 76 3.84 6.30 -7.96
CA ILE A 76 2.47 5.80 -8.02
C ILE A 76 1.51 6.98 -8.04
N GLY A 77 0.63 6.97 -9.03
CA GLY A 77 -0.51 7.88 -9.11
C GLY A 77 -1.74 7.09 -9.51
N ARG A 78 -2.93 7.62 -9.22
CA ARG A 78 -4.21 7.11 -9.72
C ARG A 78 -4.45 7.46 -11.19
N GLY A 79 -3.69 8.43 -11.72
CA GLY A 79 -3.73 8.79 -13.13
C GLY A 79 -2.98 7.80 -14.04
N LEU A 80 -3.24 7.90 -15.34
CA LEU A 80 -2.52 7.16 -16.39
C LEU A 80 -0.99 7.39 -16.39
N ARG A 81 -0.51 8.35 -15.59
CA ARG A 81 0.89 8.71 -15.41
C ARG A 81 1.60 7.91 -14.32
N SER A 82 0.98 6.86 -13.78
CA SER A 82 1.67 5.90 -12.92
C SER A 82 2.76 5.18 -13.71
N THR A 83 3.98 5.15 -13.17
CA THR A 83 5.11 4.46 -13.82
C THR A 83 4.80 3.00 -14.10
N ASP A 84 4.13 2.30 -13.18
CA ASP A 84 3.83 0.87 -13.30
C ASP A 84 2.71 0.59 -14.30
N LEU A 85 1.78 1.53 -14.45
CA LEU A 85 0.76 1.42 -15.49
C LEU A 85 1.41 1.56 -16.87
N LEU A 86 2.23 2.61 -17.05
CA LEU A 86 2.95 2.85 -18.30
C LEU A 86 3.91 1.70 -18.62
N LEU A 87 4.60 1.17 -17.61
CA LEU A 87 5.47 0.02 -17.76
C LEU A 87 4.64 -1.20 -18.17
N SER A 88 3.61 -1.59 -17.40
CA SER A 88 2.77 -2.76 -17.72
C SER A 88 2.13 -2.68 -19.10
N LEU A 89 1.61 -1.49 -19.48
CA LEU A 89 1.10 -1.24 -20.82
C LEU A 89 2.20 -1.34 -21.87
N GLY A 90 3.38 -0.77 -21.61
CA GLY A 90 4.54 -0.88 -22.49
C GLY A 90 4.97 -2.32 -22.73
N ILE A 91 5.02 -3.14 -21.67
CA ILE A 91 5.29 -4.59 -21.77
C ILE A 91 4.28 -5.23 -22.69
N GLY A 92 3.00 -5.04 -22.39
CA GLY A 92 1.92 -5.68 -23.12
C GLY A 92 1.84 -5.26 -24.58
N VAL A 93 1.99 -3.97 -24.88
CA VAL A 93 1.99 -3.50 -26.28
C VAL A 93 3.17 -4.09 -27.04
N ILE A 94 4.38 -4.10 -26.44
CA ILE A 94 5.57 -4.67 -27.09
C ILE A 94 5.39 -6.16 -27.33
N SER A 95 4.91 -6.91 -26.34
CA SER A 95 4.69 -8.35 -26.47
C SER A 95 3.60 -8.64 -27.50
N SER A 96 2.53 -7.84 -27.56
CA SER A 96 1.43 -8.03 -28.51
C SER A 96 1.87 -7.70 -29.95
N VAL A 97 2.70 -6.68 -30.13
CA VAL A 97 3.33 -6.39 -31.43
C VAL A 97 4.20 -7.56 -31.86
N TRP A 98 5.02 -8.10 -30.96
CA TRP A 98 5.86 -9.26 -31.26
C TRP A 98 5.01 -10.49 -31.62
N ALA A 99 3.98 -10.81 -30.82
CA ALA A 99 3.04 -11.89 -31.14
C ALA A 99 2.34 -11.67 -32.49
N GLY A 100 1.94 -10.44 -32.80
CA GLY A 100 1.36 -10.05 -34.08
C GLY A 100 2.32 -10.23 -35.26
N VAL A 101 3.60 -9.90 -35.10
CA VAL A 101 4.64 -10.15 -36.12
C VAL A 101 4.84 -11.66 -36.34
N VAL A 102 4.89 -12.45 -35.27
CA VAL A 102 4.98 -13.92 -35.38
C VAL A 102 3.75 -14.46 -36.10
N PHE A 103 2.55 -13.97 -35.76
CA PHE A 103 1.30 -14.35 -36.40
C PHE A 103 1.30 -14.02 -37.90
N ALA A 104 1.57 -12.76 -38.27
CA ALA A 104 1.65 -12.31 -39.66
C ALA A 104 2.67 -13.13 -40.46
N SER A 105 3.84 -13.42 -39.87
CA SER A 105 4.86 -14.24 -40.52
C SER A 105 4.40 -15.68 -40.79
N GLY A 106 3.42 -16.21 -40.05
CA GLY A 106 2.85 -17.53 -40.29
C GLY A 106 2.00 -17.61 -41.57
N PHE A 107 1.39 -16.49 -41.97
CA PHE A 107 0.45 -16.42 -43.10
C PHE A 107 1.02 -15.70 -44.34
N LEU A 108 1.92 -14.73 -44.13
CA LEU A 108 2.41 -13.85 -45.19
C LEU A 108 3.79 -14.23 -45.73
N SER A 109 4.60 -14.96 -44.96
CA SER A 109 5.94 -15.40 -45.43
C SER A 109 5.82 -16.28 -46.68
N GLY A 110 6.82 -16.28 -47.55
CA GLY A 110 6.76 -16.98 -48.85
C GLY A 110 6.44 -18.47 -48.72
N SER A 111 6.82 -19.09 -47.61
CA SER A 111 6.51 -20.49 -47.28
C SER A 111 5.10 -20.74 -46.71
N LYS A 112 4.39 -19.68 -46.27
CA LYS A 112 3.06 -19.70 -45.64
C LYS A 112 2.85 -20.92 -44.74
N PRO A 113 3.69 -21.12 -43.70
CA PRO A 113 3.72 -22.36 -42.94
C PRO A 113 2.34 -22.75 -42.37
N CYS A 114 1.51 -21.77 -42.01
CA CYS A 114 0.18 -22.00 -41.47
C CYS A 114 -0.84 -22.53 -42.49
N THR A 115 -0.65 -22.29 -43.79
CA THR A 115 -1.52 -22.86 -44.81
C THR A 115 -1.09 -24.27 -45.22
N VAL A 116 0.15 -24.65 -44.93
CA VAL A 116 0.72 -25.94 -45.31
C VAL A 116 0.39 -27.03 -44.30
N SER A 117 0.59 -26.75 -43.00
CA SER A 117 0.30 -27.72 -41.95
C SER A 117 0.05 -27.02 -40.61
N VAL A 118 -0.86 -27.57 -39.81
CA VAL A 118 -1.10 -27.13 -38.43
C VAL A 118 0.17 -27.27 -37.58
N SER A 119 0.94 -28.35 -37.74
CA SER A 119 2.20 -28.56 -37.00
C SER A 119 3.21 -27.44 -37.26
N LYS A 120 3.37 -27.05 -38.54
CA LYS A 120 4.23 -25.93 -38.97
C LYS A 120 3.73 -24.59 -38.44
N CYS A 121 2.41 -24.40 -38.40
CA CYS A 121 1.81 -23.21 -37.80
C CYS A 121 2.11 -23.12 -36.29
N LEU A 122 1.88 -24.22 -35.56
CA LEU A 122 2.12 -24.29 -34.12
C LEU A 122 3.60 -24.12 -33.77
N ALA A 123 4.49 -24.76 -34.54
CA ALA A 123 5.93 -24.57 -34.42
C ALA A 123 6.34 -23.11 -34.63
N ARG A 124 5.63 -22.40 -35.51
CA ARG A 124 5.85 -20.97 -35.74
C ARG A 124 5.33 -20.11 -34.58
N PHE A 125 4.16 -20.43 -34.04
CA PHE A 125 3.63 -19.74 -32.87
C PHE A 125 4.44 -20.00 -31.60
N ALA A 126 5.28 -21.03 -31.57
CA ALA A 126 6.21 -21.23 -30.45
C ALA A 126 7.21 -20.08 -30.29
N TYR A 127 7.38 -19.20 -31.28
CA TYR A 127 8.23 -18.01 -31.18
C TYR A 127 7.54 -16.78 -30.56
N ALA A 128 6.24 -16.86 -30.25
CA ALA A 128 5.49 -15.76 -29.65
C ALA A 128 5.57 -15.81 -28.11
N PRO A 129 5.58 -14.64 -27.43
CA PRO A 129 5.73 -14.54 -25.99
C PRO A 129 4.42 -14.81 -25.23
N TRP A 130 3.89 -16.03 -25.36
CA TRP A 130 2.56 -16.38 -24.87
C TRP A 130 2.37 -16.16 -23.37
N ILE A 131 3.41 -16.35 -22.55
CA ILE A 131 3.32 -16.11 -21.10
C ILE A 131 3.03 -14.62 -20.84
N LEU A 132 3.76 -13.72 -21.51
CA LEU A 132 3.54 -12.27 -21.38
C LEU A 132 2.19 -11.84 -21.92
N GLU A 133 1.75 -12.38 -23.06
CA GLU A 133 0.43 -12.06 -23.63
C GLU A 133 -0.71 -12.45 -22.69
N LEU A 134 -0.67 -13.66 -22.13
CA LEU A 134 -1.72 -14.14 -21.24
C LEU A 134 -1.76 -13.35 -19.93
N ILE A 135 -0.58 -13.02 -19.38
CA ILE A 135 -0.47 -12.15 -18.21
C ILE A 135 -0.98 -10.74 -18.53
N PHE A 136 -0.68 -10.21 -19.70
CA PHE A 136 -1.15 -8.89 -20.11
C PHE A 136 -2.68 -8.82 -20.21
N VAL A 137 -3.28 -9.78 -20.91
CA VAL A 137 -4.75 -9.85 -21.05
C VAL A 137 -5.41 -9.97 -19.68
N PHE A 138 -4.91 -10.87 -18.83
CA PHE A 138 -5.45 -11.04 -17.49
C PHE A 138 -5.27 -9.77 -16.63
N TRP A 139 -4.10 -9.13 -16.71
CA TRP A 139 -3.81 -7.87 -16.02
C TRP A 139 -4.75 -6.74 -16.47
N ILE A 140 -5.02 -6.59 -17.77
CA ILE A 140 -5.99 -5.61 -18.29
C ILE A 140 -7.38 -5.87 -17.68
N VAL A 141 -7.84 -7.12 -17.73
CA VAL A 141 -9.17 -7.47 -17.21
C VAL A 141 -9.24 -7.17 -15.70
N ALA A 142 -8.24 -7.58 -14.93
CA ALA A 142 -8.16 -7.30 -13.50
C ALA A 142 -8.11 -5.80 -13.21
N TYR A 143 -7.36 -5.02 -14.00
CA TYR A 143 -7.25 -3.57 -13.86
C TYR A 143 -8.58 -2.86 -14.16
N LEU A 144 -9.29 -3.27 -15.22
CA LEU A 144 -10.59 -2.70 -15.58
C LEU A 144 -11.66 -3.01 -14.52
N VAL A 145 -11.62 -4.21 -13.94
CA VAL A 145 -12.49 -4.58 -12.82
C VAL A 145 -12.18 -3.70 -11.60
N GLU A 146 -10.92 -3.55 -11.23
CA GLU A 146 -10.52 -2.69 -10.09
C GLU A 146 -10.92 -1.23 -10.30
N LEU A 147 -10.67 -0.66 -11.49
CA LEU A 147 -11.11 0.69 -11.82
C LEU A 147 -12.63 0.86 -11.74
N SER A 148 -13.39 -0.15 -12.16
CA SER A 148 -14.86 -0.13 -12.08
C SER A 148 -15.33 -0.14 -10.63
N THR A 149 -14.72 -0.97 -9.78
CA THR A 149 -15.00 -1.02 -8.34
C THR A 149 -14.67 0.32 -7.67
N LEU A 150 -13.53 0.93 -7.99
CA LEU A 150 -13.14 2.22 -7.44
C LEU A 150 -14.08 3.35 -7.86
N ARG A 151 -14.55 3.35 -9.11
CA ARG A 151 -15.54 4.32 -9.59
C ARG A 151 -16.90 4.13 -8.92
N SER A 152 -17.34 2.88 -8.80
CA SER A 152 -18.62 2.53 -8.15
C SER A 152 -18.65 2.97 -6.69
N ALA A 153 -17.56 2.72 -5.94
CA ALA A 153 -17.47 3.12 -4.54
C ALA A 153 -17.53 4.65 -4.38
N ASN A 154 -16.95 5.42 -5.30
CA ASN A 154 -17.06 6.88 -5.30
C ASN A 154 -18.48 7.37 -5.62
N THR A 155 -19.23 6.65 -6.48
CA THR A 155 -20.62 7.03 -6.82
C THR A 155 -21.59 6.78 -5.68
N HIS A 156 -21.45 5.68 -4.92
CA HIS A 156 -22.32 5.38 -3.77
C HIS A 156 -22.20 6.43 -2.67
N ILE A 157 -20.98 6.89 -2.36
CA ILE A 157 -20.74 7.96 -1.38
C ILE A 157 -21.50 9.25 -1.76
N SER A 158 -21.66 9.50 -3.05
CA SER A 158 -22.39 10.68 -3.54
C SER A 158 -23.91 10.49 -3.43
N SER A 159 -24.44 9.28 -3.59
CA SER A 159 -25.89 9.00 -3.56
C SER A 159 -26.46 8.97 -2.15
N ASP A 160 -25.81 8.30 -1.20
CA ASP A 160 -26.29 8.22 0.21
C ASP A 160 -26.31 9.60 0.87
N SER A 161 -25.48 10.52 0.38
CA SER A 161 -25.47 11.91 0.80
C SER A 161 -26.72 12.70 0.45
N GLN A 162 -27.45 12.29 -0.60
CA GLN A 162 -28.71 12.92 -0.99
C GLN A 162 -29.90 12.27 -0.28
N ALA A 163 -29.83 10.97 0.03
CA ALA A 163 -30.90 10.25 0.73
C ALA A 163 -31.06 10.70 2.20
N SER A 164 -30.00 11.20 2.84
CA SER A 164 -30.10 11.80 4.18
C SER A 164 -30.72 13.20 4.18
N LYS A 165 -31.16 13.73 3.03
CA LYS A 165 -32.05 14.91 2.95
C LYS A 165 -33.52 14.54 3.18
N PHE A 166 -33.80 13.55 4.02
CA PHE A 166 -35.12 13.43 4.62
C PHE A 166 -35.28 14.60 5.58
N SER A 167 -35.89 15.67 5.07
CA SER A 167 -36.43 16.75 5.89
C SER A 167 -37.16 16.11 7.06
N VAL A 168 -36.68 16.36 8.29
CA VAL A 168 -37.48 16.12 9.48
C VAL A 168 -38.79 16.87 9.23
N PRO A 169 -39.93 16.18 9.03
CA PRO A 169 -41.18 16.89 8.81
C PRO A 169 -41.40 17.77 10.05
N PRO A 170 -41.88 19.02 9.86
CA PRO A 170 -42.21 19.87 11.00
C PRO A 170 -43.14 19.10 11.95
N PRO A 171 -43.02 19.30 13.27
CA PRO A 171 -43.82 18.58 14.25
C PRO A 171 -45.27 19.05 14.23
N GLU A 172 -46.02 18.71 13.18
CA GLU A 172 -47.45 18.92 13.10
C GLU A 172 -48.19 17.61 13.36
N LYS A 173 -48.64 17.53 14.61
CA LYS A 173 -49.77 16.78 15.17
C LYS A 173 -50.47 15.82 14.20
N GLY A 174 -50.28 14.52 14.48
CA GLY A 174 -51.32 13.51 14.35
C GLY A 174 -51.76 13.21 12.92
N PHE A 175 -50.91 12.53 12.15
CA PHE A 175 -51.38 11.77 11.00
C PHE A 175 -50.69 10.41 10.91
N SER A 176 -51.46 9.36 11.16
CA SER A 176 -51.11 7.98 10.84
C SER A 176 -51.06 7.83 9.32
N LEU A 177 -49.87 7.81 8.75
CA LEU A 177 -49.66 7.54 7.32
C LEU A 177 -48.75 6.32 7.19
N ALA A 178 -49.33 5.32 6.52
CA ALA A 178 -48.70 4.07 6.15
C ALA A 178 -47.31 4.33 5.56
N TYR A 179 -46.33 3.66 6.15
CA TYR A 179 -44.98 3.52 5.63
C TYR A 179 -45.09 2.77 4.29
N ASN A 180 -45.27 3.50 3.20
CA ASN A 180 -45.09 2.94 1.88
C ASN A 180 -43.59 2.72 1.73
N ASP A 181 -43.20 1.46 1.86
CA ASP A 181 -41.95 0.91 1.33
C ASP A 181 -41.85 1.32 -0.14
N SER A 182 -41.26 2.48 -0.40
CA SER A 182 -40.73 2.77 -1.72
C SER A 182 -39.53 1.84 -1.87
N GLU A 183 -39.80 0.67 -2.46
CA GLU A 183 -38.81 -0.20 -3.09
C GLU A 183 -37.94 0.66 -4.02
N SER A 184 -36.89 1.25 -3.46
CA SER A 184 -35.75 1.68 -4.25
C SER A 184 -35.14 0.38 -4.76
N LEU A 185 -35.63 -0.07 -5.91
CA LEU A 185 -35.10 -1.19 -6.68
C LEU A 185 -33.58 -1.10 -6.59
N PRO A 186 -32.92 -2.01 -5.84
CA PRO A 186 -31.47 -2.03 -5.84
C PRO A 186 -31.09 -2.22 -7.30
N VAL A 187 -30.33 -1.28 -7.85
CA VAL A 187 -29.71 -1.47 -9.16
C VAL A 187 -28.86 -2.72 -9.00
N GLU A 188 -29.41 -3.87 -9.40
CA GLU A 188 -28.75 -5.17 -9.36
C GLU A 188 -27.56 -5.06 -10.31
N MET A 189 -26.42 -4.64 -9.75
CA MET A 189 -25.16 -4.67 -10.46
C MET A 189 -24.95 -6.11 -10.90
N ARG A 190 -24.80 -6.30 -12.23
CA ARG A 190 -24.75 -7.61 -12.87
C ARG A 190 -23.81 -8.57 -12.11
N PRO A 191 -24.19 -9.85 -11.95
CA PRO A 191 -23.49 -10.83 -11.11
C PRO A 191 -22.01 -11.06 -11.48
N TRP A 192 -21.61 -10.76 -12.72
CA TRP A 192 -20.24 -10.91 -13.21
C TRP A 192 -19.23 -9.96 -12.54
N TYR A 193 -19.66 -8.82 -12.00
CA TYR A 193 -18.78 -7.90 -11.26
C TYR A 193 -18.44 -8.40 -9.83
N ARG A 194 -19.12 -9.46 -9.35
CA ARG A 194 -18.92 -10.01 -8.00
C ARG A 194 -17.89 -11.13 -7.91
N VAL A 195 -17.24 -11.53 -9.00
CA VAL A 195 -16.11 -12.46 -8.90
C VAL A 195 -14.85 -11.61 -8.73
N PRO A 196 -14.37 -11.36 -7.49
CA PRO A 196 -13.12 -10.66 -7.31
C PRO A 196 -12.02 -11.53 -7.93
N LEU A 197 -11.52 -11.12 -9.09
CA LEU A 197 -10.33 -11.70 -9.74
C LEU A 197 -9.13 -11.60 -8.80
N TRP A 198 -9.13 -10.55 -7.98
CA TRP A 198 -8.10 -10.18 -7.05
C TRP A 198 -8.59 -10.34 -5.62
N CYS A 199 -7.79 -10.98 -4.77
CA CYS A 199 -8.05 -11.06 -3.35
C CYS A 199 -6.72 -11.02 -2.61
N LEU A 200 -6.42 -9.89 -1.96
CA LEU A 200 -5.22 -9.78 -1.15
C LEU A 200 -5.36 -10.67 0.10
N LYS A 201 -4.83 -11.89 0.03
CA LYS A 201 -4.65 -12.75 1.20
C LYS A 201 -3.37 -12.29 1.90
N SER A 202 -3.57 -11.51 2.95
CA SER A 202 -2.56 -10.75 3.71
C SER A 202 -1.30 -11.55 4.08
N THR A 203 -1.39 -12.87 4.26
CA THR A 203 -0.41 -13.66 4.99
C THR A 203 0.89 -13.98 4.26
N GLN A 204 0.94 -13.87 2.93
CA GLN A 204 2.10 -14.35 2.15
C GLN A 204 3.09 -13.24 1.73
N GLY A 205 2.81 -11.98 2.10
CA GLY A 205 3.69 -10.85 1.82
C GLY A 205 3.75 -10.49 0.33
N CYS A 206 4.78 -9.73 -0.05
CA CYS A 206 4.85 -9.06 -1.37
C CYS A 206 5.35 -10.02 -2.48
N THR A 207 5.87 -11.17 -2.08
CA THR A 207 6.53 -12.13 -2.97
C THR A 207 5.58 -13.15 -3.58
N ASP A 208 4.39 -13.34 -3.00
CA ASP A 208 3.42 -14.33 -3.47
C ASP A 208 2.25 -13.68 -4.23
N TRP A 209 2.48 -13.46 -5.52
CA TRP A 209 1.45 -12.89 -6.37
C TRP A 209 0.29 -13.84 -6.64
N ALA A 210 0.60 -15.14 -6.74
CA ALA A 210 -0.38 -16.16 -7.03
C ALA A 210 -1.39 -16.30 -5.88
N GLY A 211 -0.92 -16.22 -4.63
CA GLY A 211 -1.77 -16.21 -3.44
C GLY A 211 -2.73 -15.04 -3.34
N SER A 212 -2.45 -13.95 -4.07
CA SER A 212 -3.30 -12.75 -4.10
C SER A 212 -4.30 -12.73 -5.28
N VAL A 213 -4.26 -13.73 -6.15
CA VAL A 213 -5.25 -13.95 -7.21
C VAL A 213 -6.28 -14.96 -6.71
N ASN A 214 -7.54 -14.78 -7.07
CA ASN A 214 -8.57 -15.76 -6.74
C ASN A 214 -8.20 -17.14 -7.31
N ASN A 215 -8.27 -18.18 -6.49
CA ASN A 215 -7.89 -19.55 -6.88
C ASN A 215 -8.53 -20.00 -8.21
N GLY A 216 -9.79 -19.65 -8.47
CA GLY A 216 -10.47 -20.00 -9.73
C GLY A 216 -9.87 -19.25 -10.92
N ALA A 217 -9.59 -17.96 -10.76
CA ALA A 217 -8.99 -17.14 -11.82
C ALA A 217 -7.53 -17.54 -12.07
N LEU A 218 -6.78 -17.86 -11.01
CA LEU A 218 -5.42 -18.40 -11.10
C LEU A 218 -5.40 -19.76 -11.82
N PHE A 219 -6.34 -20.64 -11.49
CA PHE A 219 -6.49 -21.93 -12.18
C PHE A 219 -6.74 -21.72 -13.68
N VAL A 220 -7.68 -20.86 -14.05
CA VAL A 220 -7.95 -20.53 -15.45
C VAL A 220 -6.70 -20.00 -16.16
N LEU A 221 -5.98 -19.07 -15.54
CA LEU A 221 -4.73 -18.51 -16.08
C LEU A 221 -3.69 -19.61 -16.31
N TYR A 222 -3.45 -20.46 -15.31
CA TYR A 222 -2.47 -21.55 -15.39
C TYR A 222 -2.88 -22.61 -16.42
N THR A 223 -4.14 -23.02 -16.45
CA THR A 223 -4.64 -23.98 -17.45
C THR A 223 -4.51 -23.43 -18.85
N LEU A 224 -4.89 -22.17 -19.09
CA LEU A 224 -4.80 -21.54 -20.41
C LEU A 224 -3.35 -21.42 -20.87
N MET A 225 -2.46 -20.96 -19.99
CA MET A 225 -1.03 -20.85 -20.27
C MET A 225 -0.39 -22.21 -20.52
N GLY A 226 -0.69 -23.20 -19.67
CA GLY A 226 -0.24 -24.57 -19.86
C GLY A 226 -0.71 -25.16 -21.19
N ALA A 227 -1.98 -24.98 -21.54
CA ALA A 227 -2.54 -25.49 -22.79
C ALA A 227 -1.89 -24.86 -24.02
N ILE A 228 -1.83 -23.52 -24.09
CA ILE A 228 -1.28 -22.80 -25.24
C ILE A 228 0.21 -23.09 -25.42
N CYS A 229 1.01 -22.93 -24.36
CA CYS A 229 2.45 -23.14 -24.44
C CYS A 229 2.82 -24.61 -24.70
N SER A 230 2.05 -25.57 -24.18
CA SER A 230 2.26 -27.00 -24.49
C SER A 230 1.90 -27.31 -25.93
N LEU A 231 0.80 -26.76 -26.45
CA LEU A 231 0.36 -26.98 -27.82
C LEU A 231 1.41 -26.47 -28.83
N VAL A 232 1.86 -25.23 -28.67
CA VAL A 232 2.91 -24.66 -29.55
C VAL A 232 4.26 -25.35 -29.33
N GLY A 233 4.57 -25.72 -28.09
CA GLY A 233 5.78 -26.46 -27.74
C GLY A 233 5.84 -27.83 -28.44
N ILE A 234 4.75 -28.61 -28.38
CA ILE A 234 4.63 -29.90 -29.06
C ILE A 234 4.71 -29.73 -30.57
N GLY A 235 4.05 -28.71 -31.14
CA GLY A 235 4.17 -28.38 -32.56
C GLY A 235 5.62 -28.13 -32.97
N ALA A 236 6.36 -27.36 -32.18
CA ALA A 236 7.78 -27.13 -32.39
C ALA A 236 8.63 -28.42 -32.30
N LEU A 237 8.32 -29.32 -31.35
CA LEU A 237 9.01 -30.61 -31.26
C LEU A 237 8.77 -31.50 -32.50
N ILE A 238 7.54 -31.54 -33.00
CA ILE A 238 7.18 -32.30 -34.22
C ILE A 238 7.97 -31.78 -35.43
N GLU A 239 8.11 -30.46 -35.56
CA GLU A 239 8.91 -29.82 -36.61
C GLU A 239 10.41 -29.80 -36.28
N THR A 240 10.88 -30.64 -35.36
CA THR A 240 12.29 -30.82 -34.97
C THR A 240 12.98 -29.59 -34.36
N LEU A 241 12.21 -28.59 -33.92
CA LEU A 241 12.68 -27.42 -33.17
C LEU A 241 12.81 -27.74 -31.66
N TRP A 242 13.57 -28.79 -31.34
CA TRP A 242 13.67 -29.39 -30.00
C TRP A 242 13.92 -28.39 -28.88
N THR A 243 14.83 -27.44 -29.10
CA THR A 243 15.24 -26.48 -28.07
C THR A 243 14.11 -25.51 -27.73
N ILE A 244 13.42 -24.97 -28.74
CA ILE A 244 12.32 -24.01 -28.56
C ILE A 244 11.10 -24.71 -27.95
N GLY A 245 10.77 -25.90 -28.46
CA GLY A 245 9.65 -26.68 -27.93
C GLY A 245 9.83 -27.03 -26.44
N LEU A 246 11.02 -27.52 -26.06
CA LEU A 246 11.32 -27.87 -24.67
C LEU A 246 11.35 -26.64 -23.75
N LEU A 247 11.96 -25.54 -24.20
CA LEU A 247 12.02 -24.33 -23.37
C LEU A 247 10.67 -23.64 -23.24
N SER A 248 9.78 -23.71 -24.23
CA SER A 248 8.38 -23.25 -24.10
C SER A 248 7.69 -23.95 -22.92
N ILE A 249 7.86 -25.27 -22.81
CA ILE A 249 7.26 -26.07 -21.72
C ILE A 249 7.94 -25.74 -20.39
N VAL A 250 9.28 -25.68 -20.36
CA VAL A 250 10.03 -25.37 -19.13
C VAL A 250 9.69 -23.97 -18.59
N SER A 251 9.54 -22.97 -19.46
CA SER A 251 9.19 -21.60 -19.06
C SER A 251 7.85 -21.51 -18.33
N VAL A 252 6.86 -22.31 -18.74
CA VAL A 252 5.59 -22.44 -18.02
C VAL A 252 5.80 -23.03 -16.64
N VAL A 253 6.57 -24.11 -16.54
CA VAL A 253 6.89 -24.75 -15.25
C VAL A 253 7.59 -23.77 -14.32
N VAL A 254 8.59 -23.04 -14.82
CA VAL A 254 9.31 -22.00 -14.06
C VAL A 254 8.35 -20.90 -13.57
N PHE A 255 7.39 -20.50 -14.40
CA PHE A 255 6.40 -19.48 -14.03
C PHE A 255 5.46 -20.00 -12.93
N MET A 256 4.84 -21.17 -13.15
CA MET A 256 3.86 -21.76 -12.24
C MET A 256 4.45 -22.11 -10.87
N THR A 257 5.71 -22.54 -10.84
CA THR A 257 6.39 -22.94 -9.60
C THR A 257 6.96 -21.77 -8.81
N GLY A 258 6.94 -20.54 -9.34
CA GLY A 258 7.59 -19.42 -8.65
C GLY A 258 9.12 -19.46 -8.69
N ALA A 259 9.73 -20.27 -9.56
CA ALA A 259 11.16 -20.57 -9.52
C ALA A 259 12.10 -19.37 -9.82
N ALA A 260 11.58 -18.27 -10.39
CA ALA A 260 12.36 -17.05 -10.57
C ALA A 260 12.63 -16.28 -9.27
N GLY A 261 12.01 -16.70 -8.15
CA GLY A 261 12.24 -16.17 -6.82
C GLY A 261 11.53 -14.82 -6.57
N PRO A 262 11.70 -14.27 -5.36
CA PRO A 262 11.13 -12.99 -5.02
C PRO A 262 11.80 -11.88 -5.83
N ASN A 263 11.00 -10.99 -6.41
CA ASN A 263 11.52 -9.79 -7.03
C ASN A 263 12.10 -8.88 -5.92
N PRO A 264 13.34 -8.37 -6.06
CA PRO A 264 13.95 -7.47 -5.07
C PRO A 264 13.29 -6.09 -4.99
N TYR A 265 12.22 -5.83 -5.76
CA TYR A 265 11.49 -4.57 -5.77
C TYR A 265 11.06 -4.07 -4.38
N ALA A 266 10.78 -4.97 -3.43
CA ALA A 266 10.36 -4.58 -2.09
C ALA A 266 11.44 -3.76 -1.37
N GLU A 267 12.69 -3.86 -1.80
CA GLU A 267 13.85 -3.14 -1.27
C GLU A 267 14.21 -1.87 -2.07
N ALA A 268 13.62 -1.69 -3.26
CA ALA A 268 13.89 -0.53 -4.11
C ALA A 268 13.34 0.76 -3.47
N PRO A 269 13.95 1.93 -3.70
CA PRO A 269 13.43 3.19 -3.17
C PRO A 269 12.11 3.57 -3.85
N HIS A 270 11.13 3.99 -3.05
CA HIS A 270 9.80 4.39 -3.53
C HIS A 270 9.67 5.91 -3.43
N LYS A 271 9.03 6.53 -4.44
CA LYS A 271 8.57 7.91 -4.34
C LYS A 271 7.05 7.97 -4.33
N TYR A 272 6.50 8.69 -3.36
CA TYR A 272 5.07 8.92 -3.21
C TYR A 272 4.65 10.22 -3.86
N ARG A 273 3.54 10.17 -4.61
CA ARG A 273 2.75 11.38 -4.94
C ARG A 273 1.58 11.49 -3.97
N ALA A 274 0.83 12.60 -3.99
CA ALA A 274 -0.24 12.82 -3.01
C ALA A 274 -1.30 11.73 -2.98
N GLN A 275 -1.63 11.16 -4.15
CA GLN A 275 -2.63 10.10 -4.27
C GLN A 275 -2.18 8.74 -3.67
N SER A 276 -0.90 8.62 -3.35
CA SER A 276 -0.25 7.43 -2.82
C SER A 276 0.58 7.71 -1.57
N LEU A 277 0.33 8.82 -0.86
CA LEU A 277 1.06 9.15 0.36
C LEU A 277 0.75 8.11 1.43
N ARG A 278 1.72 7.24 1.71
CA ARG A 278 1.58 6.12 2.64
C ARG A 278 2.52 6.28 3.82
N VAL A 279 1.96 6.42 5.00
CA VAL A 279 2.71 6.39 6.25
C VAL A 279 2.82 4.94 6.70
N ALA A 280 4.01 4.37 6.58
CA ALA A 280 4.30 3.01 7.05
C ALA A 280 4.23 2.94 8.57
N LEU A 281 3.56 1.90 9.08
CA LEU A 281 3.45 1.62 10.50
C LEU A 281 4.38 0.47 10.87
N LYS A 282 4.80 0.45 12.12
CA LYS A 282 5.60 -0.66 12.63
C LYS A 282 4.74 -1.93 12.62
N THR A 283 5.23 -2.94 11.90
CA THR A 283 4.68 -4.30 11.93
C THR A 283 5.82 -5.31 12.06
N ASP A 284 5.60 -6.36 12.83
CA ASP A 284 6.58 -7.45 13.03
C ASP A 284 6.33 -8.64 12.10
N HIS A 285 5.19 -8.65 11.42
CA HIS A 285 4.81 -9.68 10.46
C HIS A 285 5.19 -9.28 9.02
N ARG A 286 5.01 -10.21 8.08
CA ARG A 286 5.28 -9.99 6.63
C ARG A 286 4.26 -9.08 5.95
N GLU A 287 3.16 -8.80 6.64
CA GLU A 287 2.17 -7.81 6.24
C GLU A 287 2.61 -6.43 6.75
N GLY A 288 2.54 -5.45 5.88
CA GLY A 288 2.75 -4.05 6.20
C GLY A 288 1.40 -3.42 6.45
N THR A 289 1.34 -2.52 7.43
CA THR A 289 0.18 -1.64 7.55
C THR A 289 0.60 -0.22 7.30
N THR A 290 -0.20 0.48 6.50
CA THR A 290 0.08 1.85 6.09
C THR A 290 -1.17 2.69 6.23
N TYR A 291 -1.05 3.92 6.71
CA TYR A 291 -2.10 4.91 6.52
C TYR A 291 -1.90 5.64 5.21
N VAL A 292 -2.96 5.78 4.43
CA VAL A 292 -2.99 6.65 3.27
C VAL A 292 -3.50 8.01 3.69
N LEU A 293 -2.68 9.03 3.49
CA LEU A 293 -3.06 10.41 3.76
C LEU A 293 -4.12 10.89 2.75
N PRO A 294 -5.02 11.80 3.16
CA PRO A 294 -6.04 12.29 2.27
C PRO A 294 -5.45 13.12 1.13
N CYS A 295 -6.15 13.07 0.00
CA CYS A 295 -5.87 13.89 -1.17
C CYS A 295 -7.20 14.38 -1.76
N LYS A 296 -7.16 15.13 -2.87
CA LYS A 296 -8.36 15.68 -3.51
C LYS A 296 -9.46 14.64 -3.75
N ASP A 297 -9.08 13.41 -4.11
CA ASP A 297 -9.98 12.33 -4.54
C ASP A 297 -10.00 11.14 -3.56
N ARG A 298 -9.42 11.27 -2.35
CA ARG A 298 -9.36 10.20 -1.35
C ARG A 298 -9.39 10.79 0.06
N GLY A 299 -10.20 10.22 0.94
CA GLY A 299 -10.09 10.47 2.37
C GLY A 299 -8.87 9.78 2.99
N PHE A 300 -8.72 9.96 4.31
CA PHE A 300 -7.78 9.18 5.11
C PHE A 300 -8.26 7.72 5.21
N ASP A 301 -7.34 6.77 5.12
CA ASP A 301 -7.65 5.35 5.02
C ASP A 301 -6.49 4.52 5.61
N ALA A 302 -6.74 3.36 6.22
CA ALA A 302 -5.67 2.41 6.52
C ALA A 302 -5.75 1.21 5.59
N VAL A 303 -4.58 0.85 5.08
CA VAL A 303 -4.41 -0.22 4.13
C VAL A 303 -3.52 -1.27 4.77
N TRP A 304 -4.07 -2.48 4.84
CA TRP A 304 -3.32 -3.70 5.13
C TRP A 304 -2.86 -4.30 3.81
N GLY A 305 -1.57 -4.59 3.71
CA GLY A 305 -1.06 -5.23 2.51
C GLY A 305 0.34 -5.77 2.70
N PRO A 306 1.05 -6.06 1.60
CA PRO A 306 2.39 -6.60 1.69
C PRO A 306 3.36 -5.61 2.33
N LYS A 307 4.22 -6.09 3.24
CA LYS A 307 5.27 -5.25 3.82
C LYS A 307 6.30 -4.89 2.75
N ILE A 308 6.48 -3.61 2.53
CA ILE A 308 7.47 -3.08 1.59
C ILE A 308 8.69 -2.70 2.40
N ALA A 309 9.75 -3.48 2.23
CA ALA A 309 10.95 -3.37 3.05
C ALA A 309 11.57 -1.97 2.99
N ALA A 310 11.55 -1.31 1.82
CA ALA A 310 12.04 0.05 1.67
C ALA A 310 11.22 1.08 2.46
N GLU A 311 9.88 0.98 2.45
CA GLU A 311 9.00 1.89 3.19
C GLU A 311 9.15 1.69 4.70
N HIS A 312 9.36 0.44 5.13
CA HIS A 312 9.44 0.08 6.54
C HIS A 312 10.87 0.12 7.10
N ARG A 313 11.89 0.34 6.26
CA ARG A 313 13.30 0.23 6.67
C ARG A 313 13.64 1.14 7.84
N GLU A 314 13.31 2.42 7.72
CA GLU A 314 13.70 3.43 8.71
C GLU A 314 12.88 3.28 9.99
N ILE A 315 11.59 2.93 9.89
CA ILE A 315 10.76 2.68 11.07
C ILE A 315 11.18 1.38 11.78
N ASP A 316 11.49 0.31 11.04
CA ASP A 316 12.01 -0.93 11.62
C ASP A 316 13.37 -0.71 12.28
N ALA A 317 14.28 0.06 11.66
CA ALA A 317 15.57 0.43 12.24
C ALA A 317 15.39 1.28 13.51
N ALA A 318 14.52 2.30 13.46
CA ALA A 318 14.21 3.15 14.60
C ALA A 318 13.70 2.35 15.81
N HIS A 319 12.88 1.32 15.57
CA HIS A 319 12.39 0.42 16.60
C HIS A 319 13.42 -0.62 17.05
N ALA A 320 14.25 -1.15 16.15
CA ALA A 320 15.30 -2.11 16.50
C ALA A 320 16.39 -1.50 17.39
N GLU A 321 16.67 -0.21 17.21
CA GLU A 321 17.59 0.56 18.06
C GLU A 321 16.98 0.96 19.41
N SER A 322 15.66 0.89 19.57
CA SER A 322 15.02 1.11 20.86
C SER A 322 15.38 -0.06 21.77
N PRO A 323 16.25 0.14 22.78
CA PRO A 323 16.84 -0.97 23.49
C PRO A 323 15.74 -1.75 24.22
N ASN A 324 15.67 -3.07 23.97
CA ASN A 324 14.83 -4.05 24.69
C ASN A 324 15.17 -4.17 26.19
N THR A 325 15.94 -3.24 26.74
CA THR A 325 16.39 -3.27 28.11
C THR A 325 15.28 -2.74 29.00
N GLY A 326 14.71 -3.62 29.84
CA GLY A 326 13.77 -3.28 30.92
C GLY A 326 14.32 -2.33 32.00
N GLN A 327 15.36 -1.55 31.69
CA GLN A 327 15.75 -0.36 32.42
C GLN A 327 15.38 0.86 31.60
N VAL A 328 14.22 1.42 31.91
CA VAL A 328 13.72 2.70 31.40
C VAL A 328 14.60 3.82 31.96
N ASN A 329 15.83 3.94 31.47
CA ASN A 329 16.64 5.12 31.75
C ASN A 329 16.09 6.29 30.92
N ASN A 330 15.95 7.47 31.51
CA ASN A 330 15.44 8.68 30.83
C ASN A 330 16.16 9.00 29.50
N ASN A 331 17.39 8.50 29.31
CA ASN A 331 18.16 8.65 28.08
C ASN A 331 17.64 7.79 26.90
N SER A 332 16.98 6.65 27.14
CA SER A 332 16.46 5.79 26.05
C SER A 332 15.29 6.45 25.32
N LYS A 333 14.48 7.24 26.05
CA LYS A 333 13.34 7.99 25.48
C LYS A 333 13.80 9.08 24.50
N GLN A 334 14.90 9.76 24.78
CA GLN A 334 15.47 10.77 23.87
C GLN A 334 16.03 10.13 22.60
N SER A 335 16.53 8.89 22.67
CA SER A 335 16.96 8.11 21.50
C SER A 335 15.78 7.75 20.59
N SER A 336 14.64 7.34 21.16
CA SER A 336 13.42 7.01 20.40
C SER A 336 12.92 8.20 19.56
N LEU A 337 12.91 9.42 20.13
CA LEU A 337 12.52 10.63 19.41
C LEU A 337 13.51 11.03 18.31
N LYS A 338 14.82 10.86 18.55
CA LYS A 338 15.85 11.11 17.52
C LYS A 338 15.64 10.21 16.31
N ASN A 339 15.34 8.94 16.56
CA ASN A 339 15.09 7.96 15.51
C ASN A 339 13.82 8.31 14.72
N LEU A 340 12.81 8.87 15.39
CA LEU A 340 11.58 9.28 14.72
C LEU A 340 11.76 10.45 13.75
N ARG A 341 12.62 11.42 14.07
CA ARG A 341 12.99 12.51 13.14
C ARG A 341 13.67 11.97 11.88
N GLN A 342 14.49 10.93 12.01
CA GLN A 342 15.07 10.26 10.87
C GLN A 342 13.98 9.61 10.00
N VAL A 343 12.99 8.95 10.62
CA VAL A 343 11.85 8.38 9.88
C VAL A 343 11.06 9.46 9.14
N LEU A 344 10.74 10.58 9.82
CA LEU A 344 10.03 11.71 9.20
C LEU A 344 10.81 12.34 8.04
N SER A 345 12.12 12.53 8.21
CA SER A 345 13.02 13.07 7.18
C SER A 345 13.09 12.12 5.97
N ALA A 346 13.27 10.83 6.22
CA ALA A 346 13.27 9.81 5.17
C ALA A 346 11.93 9.75 4.44
N PHE A 347 10.82 9.82 5.17
CA PHE A 347 9.48 9.89 4.60
C PHE A 347 9.35 11.12 3.69
N ASN A 348 9.71 12.32 4.16
CA ASN A 348 9.69 13.53 3.34
C ASN A 348 10.58 13.40 2.09
N SER A 349 11.77 12.82 2.20
CA SER A 349 12.66 12.57 1.04
C SER A 349 12.07 11.60 0.01
N ALA A 350 11.19 10.70 0.47
CA ALA A 350 10.45 9.76 -0.36
C ALA A 350 9.16 10.36 -0.91
N THR A 351 8.82 11.62 -0.62
CA THR A 351 7.64 12.29 -1.20
C THR A 351 8.03 13.25 -2.32
N GLU A 352 7.21 13.29 -3.37
CA GLU A 352 7.31 14.25 -4.46
C GLU A 352 5.93 14.90 -4.63
N LEU A 353 5.73 16.00 -3.91
CA LEU A 353 4.46 16.71 -3.83
C LEU A 353 4.52 18.01 -4.62
N SER A 354 3.50 18.25 -5.44
CA SER A 354 3.26 19.55 -6.04
C SER A 354 2.75 20.57 -5.00
N PRO A 355 2.92 21.88 -5.24
CA PRO A 355 2.41 22.93 -4.36
C PRO A 355 0.92 22.77 -4.02
N GLU A 356 0.11 22.39 -5.01
CA GLU A 356 -1.33 22.18 -4.85
C GLU A 356 -1.65 20.99 -3.96
N GLU A 357 -0.86 19.92 -4.04
CA GLU A 357 -1.02 18.75 -3.17
C GLU A 357 -0.68 19.09 -1.71
N VAL A 358 0.36 19.87 -1.47
CA VAL A 358 0.69 20.36 -0.12
C VAL A 358 -0.44 21.23 0.43
N LYS A 359 -0.99 22.15 -0.39
CA LYS A 359 -2.16 22.96 -0.01
C LYS A 359 -3.39 22.10 0.31
N ASN A 360 -3.58 21.00 -0.40
CA ASN A 360 -4.68 20.07 -0.16
C ASN A 360 -4.56 19.33 1.18
N ILE A 361 -3.33 18.99 1.59
CA ILE A 361 -3.08 18.41 2.92
C ILE A 361 -3.22 19.49 3.99
N ALA A 362 -2.70 20.70 3.76
CA ALA A 362 -2.81 21.83 4.67
C ALA A 362 -4.26 22.24 4.93
N SER A 363 -5.07 22.39 3.87
CA SER A 363 -6.51 22.68 3.99
C SER A 363 -7.23 21.60 4.79
N TRP A 364 -6.97 20.33 4.52
CA TRP A 364 -7.54 19.24 5.33
C TRP A 364 -7.14 19.33 6.81
N LEU A 365 -5.86 19.58 7.10
CA LEU A 365 -5.36 19.69 8.46
C LEU A 365 -5.88 20.92 9.19
N TYR A 366 -6.05 22.07 8.52
CA TYR A 366 -6.22 23.36 9.18
C TYR A 366 -7.57 24.05 8.95
N ASP A 367 -8.35 23.70 7.93
CA ASP A 367 -9.66 24.31 7.76
C ASP A 367 -10.60 23.88 8.90
N THR A 368 -10.44 22.67 9.44
CA THR A 368 -11.12 22.24 10.68
C THR A 368 -10.79 23.14 11.87
N ALA A 369 -9.56 23.65 11.94
CA ALA A 369 -9.14 24.59 12.99
C ALA A 369 -9.78 25.97 12.83
N LYS A 370 -9.96 26.45 11.59
CA LYS A 370 -10.69 27.71 11.33
C LYS A 370 -12.12 27.61 11.84
N PHE A 371 -12.81 26.50 11.57
CA PHE A 371 -14.17 26.26 12.09
C PHE A 371 -14.22 26.22 13.63
N GLY A 372 -13.21 25.65 14.28
CA GLY A 372 -13.14 25.61 15.75
C GLY A 372 -12.91 26.97 16.41
N ARG A 373 -12.16 27.89 15.78
CA ARG A 373 -11.88 29.22 16.34
C ARG A 373 -13.04 30.20 16.24
N GLU A 374 -13.75 30.20 15.11
CA GLU A 374 -14.81 31.19 14.86
C GLU A 374 -16.12 30.86 15.59
N ASN A 375 -16.40 29.58 15.88
CA ASN A 375 -17.59 29.14 16.59
C ASN A 375 -17.29 28.68 18.01
N LYS A 376 -17.22 29.64 18.95
CA LYS A 376 -17.17 29.36 20.40
C LYS A 376 -18.46 28.68 20.92
N TYR A 377 -19.51 28.63 20.09
CA TYR A 377 -20.76 27.90 20.29
C TYR A 377 -21.05 27.09 19.02
N LEU A 378 -20.81 25.78 19.07
CA LEU A 378 -21.15 24.84 18.01
C LEU A 378 -22.68 24.64 17.93
N ASP A 379 -23.39 25.55 17.27
CA ASP A 379 -24.64 25.19 16.59
C ASP A 379 -24.28 24.55 15.24
N MET A 380 -24.14 23.23 15.27
CA MET A 380 -23.62 22.39 14.18
C MET A 380 -24.60 22.21 12.98
N ALA A 381 -25.62 23.05 12.86
CA ALA A 381 -26.62 22.94 11.79
C ALA A 381 -26.20 23.63 10.47
N GLY A 382 -25.19 24.51 10.50
CA GLY A 382 -24.83 25.39 9.37
C GLY A 382 -23.79 24.87 8.38
N VAL A 383 -23.15 23.72 8.61
CA VAL A 383 -22.09 23.19 7.71
C VAL A 383 -22.68 22.51 6.46
N SER A 384 -23.99 22.57 6.26
CA SER A 384 -24.71 21.66 5.36
C SER A 384 -24.87 22.04 3.89
N GLU A 385 -24.54 23.23 3.37
CA GLU A 385 -25.07 23.56 2.01
C GLU A 385 -24.10 24.06 0.93
N GLY A 386 -22.85 24.45 1.21
CA GLY A 386 -22.09 25.23 0.22
C GLY A 386 -20.88 24.58 -0.43
N LYS A 387 -20.19 23.67 0.26
CA LYS A 387 -18.91 23.13 -0.22
C LYS A 387 -18.95 21.63 -0.10
N GLU A 388 -18.69 20.94 -1.21
CA GLU A 388 -18.36 19.52 -1.28
C GLU A 388 -17.15 19.25 -0.37
N ASN A 389 -17.38 19.22 0.94
CA ASN A 389 -16.39 18.84 1.92
C ASN A 389 -15.99 17.42 1.57
N ARG A 390 -14.71 17.25 1.24
CA ARG A 390 -14.07 15.99 0.85
C ARG A 390 -14.41 14.94 1.92
N ARG A 391 -15.47 14.16 1.69
CA ARG A 391 -15.97 13.22 2.69
C ARG A 391 -14.90 12.17 2.92
N MET A 392 -14.47 12.04 4.16
CA MET A 392 -13.60 10.95 4.57
C MET A 392 -14.38 9.66 4.60
N TRP A 393 -13.68 8.58 4.30
CA TRP A 393 -14.26 7.24 4.37
C TRP A 393 -14.51 6.92 5.84
N SER A 394 -15.65 6.29 6.15
CA SER A 394 -15.93 5.84 7.51
C SER A 394 -14.88 4.82 7.91
N ILE A 395 -14.05 5.18 8.89
CA ILE A 395 -12.97 4.31 9.37
C ILE A 395 -13.53 3.45 10.50
N ALA A 396 -13.29 2.13 10.46
CA ALA A 396 -13.75 1.22 11.50
C ALA A 396 -12.63 0.26 11.95
N CYS A 397 -12.78 -0.25 13.17
CA CYS A 397 -11.94 -1.37 13.60
C CYS A 397 -12.53 -2.67 13.04
N ARG A 398 -11.84 -3.30 12.08
CA ARG A 398 -12.28 -4.55 11.45
C ARG A 398 -12.58 -5.66 12.46
N ARG A 399 -11.76 -5.79 13.52
CA ARG A 399 -11.99 -6.79 14.59
C ARG A 399 -13.35 -6.58 15.27
N LYS A 400 -13.73 -5.33 15.48
CA LYS A 400 -14.99 -4.96 16.14
C LYS A 400 -16.20 -5.11 15.22
N GLN A 401 -16.03 -4.99 13.91
CA GLN A 401 -17.10 -5.27 12.95
C GLN A 401 -17.53 -6.74 12.96
N GLN A 402 -16.60 -7.66 13.21
CA GLN A 402 -16.92 -9.09 13.30
C GLN A 402 -17.74 -9.43 14.55
N ASP A 403 -17.61 -8.62 15.61
CA ASP A 403 -18.30 -8.82 16.89
C ASP A 403 -19.68 -8.14 16.97
N LEU A 404 -19.98 -7.22 16.05
CA LEU A 404 -21.27 -6.54 15.98
C LEU A 404 -22.31 -7.42 15.29
N LYS A 405 -23.14 -8.10 16.08
CA LYS A 405 -24.45 -8.60 15.65
C LYS A 405 -25.37 -7.41 15.34
N GLU A 406 -26.27 -7.55 14.37
CA GLU A 406 -27.06 -6.48 13.71
C GLU A 406 -27.78 -5.47 14.62
N ASP A 407 -27.99 -5.75 15.92
CA ASP A 407 -28.84 -4.93 16.80
C ASP A 407 -28.12 -4.04 17.83
N THR A 408 -26.79 -4.14 18.00
CA THR A 408 -26.07 -3.28 18.95
C THR A 408 -25.46 -2.07 18.25
N LYS A 409 -25.78 -0.86 18.74
CA LYS A 409 -25.15 0.39 18.27
C LYS A 409 -23.63 0.17 18.16
N PRO A 410 -23.02 0.40 16.99
CA PRO A 410 -21.59 0.15 16.80
C PRO A 410 -20.82 0.97 17.82
N PHE A 411 -20.25 0.27 18.79
CA PHE A 411 -19.49 0.91 19.85
C PHE A 411 -18.30 1.58 19.16
N LYS A 412 -18.27 2.92 19.13
CA LYS A 412 -17.29 3.68 18.35
C LYS A 412 -15.88 3.37 18.85
N THR A 413 -14.99 3.02 17.93
CA THR A 413 -13.58 2.79 18.24
C THR A 413 -12.87 4.14 18.38
N HIS A 414 -11.97 4.28 19.35
CA HIS A 414 -11.25 5.54 19.57
C HIS A 414 -10.33 5.87 18.38
N LEU A 415 -10.43 7.09 17.83
CA LEU A 415 -9.56 7.51 16.71
C LEU A 415 -8.13 7.90 17.13
N VAL A 416 -7.95 8.42 18.34
CA VAL A 416 -6.63 8.61 19.00
C VAL A 416 -6.02 7.26 19.43
N GLY A 417 -5.57 6.49 18.45
CA GLY A 417 -4.59 5.42 18.62
C GLY A 417 -3.21 5.89 18.19
N TYR A 418 -2.14 5.27 18.71
CA TYR A 418 -0.76 5.66 18.39
C TYR A 418 -0.51 5.68 16.89
N SER A 419 -1.05 4.69 16.16
CA SER A 419 -0.83 4.54 14.73
C SER A 419 -1.46 5.69 13.93
N ALA A 420 -2.67 6.14 14.30
CA ALA A 420 -3.33 7.25 13.63
C ALA A 420 -2.63 8.58 13.93
N MET A 421 -2.25 8.82 15.18
CA MET A 421 -1.54 10.04 15.59
C MET A 421 -0.17 10.13 14.92
N TYR A 422 0.50 8.99 14.77
CA TYR A 422 1.75 8.88 14.01
C TYR A 422 1.58 9.35 12.56
N ALA A 423 0.50 8.95 11.89
CA ALA A 423 0.20 9.38 10.53
C ALA A 423 -0.17 10.86 10.43
N LEU A 424 -0.92 11.40 11.39
CA LEU A 424 -1.23 12.84 11.45
C LEU A 424 0.05 13.67 11.65
N TRP A 425 0.97 13.22 12.49
CA TRP A 425 2.27 13.87 12.66
C TRP A 425 3.09 13.86 11.36
N HIS A 426 3.09 12.76 10.61
CA HIS A 426 3.71 12.71 9.28
C HIS A 426 3.09 13.73 8.31
N ALA A 427 1.76 13.85 8.32
CA ALA A 427 1.06 14.83 7.48
C ALA A 427 1.42 16.27 7.85
N GLU A 428 1.42 16.60 9.14
CA GLU A 428 1.83 17.94 9.62
C GLU A 428 3.29 18.22 9.27
N TYR A 429 4.19 17.26 9.48
CA TYR A 429 5.60 17.39 9.15
C TYR A 429 5.81 17.69 7.66
N LEU A 430 5.09 16.98 6.76
CA LEU A 430 5.14 17.27 5.33
C LEU A 430 4.72 18.71 5.03
N VAL A 431 3.57 19.15 5.54
CA VAL A 431 3.08 20.51 5.30
C VAL A 431 4.07 21.55 5.82
N PHE A 432 4.67 21.29 6.98
CA PHE A 432 5.67 22.15 7.57
C PHE A 432 6.95 22.25 6.73
N MET A 433 7.49 21.12 6.28
CA MET A 433 8.69 21.07 5.42
C MET A 433 8.48 21.77 4.07
N HIS A 434 7.22 21.90 3.65
CA HIS A 434 6.79 22.61 2.43
C HIS A 434 6.08 23.94 2.72
N SER A 435 6.33 24.56 3.87
CA SER A 435 5.67 25.81 4.31
C SER A 435 5.70 26.96 3.29
N LYS A 436 6.73 27.03 2.44
CA LYS A 436 6.86 28.06 1.39
C LYS A 436 5.73 28.05 0.34
N VAL A 437 5.05 26.92 0.15
CA VAL A 437 3.96 26.79 -0.83
C VAL A 437 2.57 26.81 -0.20
N VAL A 438 2.51 26.76 1.13
CA VAL A 438 1.28 26.85 1.91
C VAL A 438 0.79 28.30 1.90
N GLU A 439 -0.52 28.50 1.81
CA GLU A 439 -1.10 29.85 1.84
C GLU A 439 -0.80 30.53 3.17
N GLU A 440 -0.46 31.82 3.13
CA GLU A 440 -0.13 32.61 4.33
C GLU A 440 -1.25 32.59 5.38
N THR A 441 -2.51 32.40 4.96
CA THR A 441 -3.67 32.25 5.84
C THR A 441 -3.56 31.05 6.80
N TYR A 442 -2.73 30.05 6.48
CA TYR A 442 -2.46 28.90 7.35
C TYR A 442 -1.26 29.09 8.27
N PHE A 443 -0.44 30.13 8.10
CA PHE A 443 0.74 30.32 8.97
C PHE A 443 0.36 30.53 10.44
N PRO A 444 -0.70 31.28 10.79
CA PRO A 444 -1.20 31.33 12.16
C PRO A 444 -1.76 30.00 12.68
N LEU A 445 -2.04 29.05 11.78
CA LEU A 445 -2.52 27.71 12.12
C LEU A 445 -1.34 26.74 12.38
N PHE A 446 -0.13 27.05 11.92
CA PHE A 446 1.08 26.36 12.40
C PHE A 446 1.30 26.59 13.89
N ALA A 447 1.03 27.80 14.39
CA ALA A 447 1.04 28.08 15.83
C ALA A 447 -0.12 27.39 16.57
N TYR A 448 -1.15 26.89 15.87
CA TYR A 448 -2.27 26.18 16.49
C TYR A 448 -1.92 24.77 16.89
N LEU A 449 -1.14 24.09 16.03
CA LEU A 449 -0.75 22.70 16.23
C LEU A 449 0.64 22.56 16.81
N ARG A 450 1.51 23.57 16.75
CA ARG A 450 2.89 23.44 17.24
C ARG A 450 3.08 24.00 18.64
N ASN A 451 3.88 23.31 19.43
CA ASN A 451 4.37 23.81 20.69
C ASN A 451 5.46 24.87 20.44
N PRO A 452 5.40 26.04 21.09
CA PRO A 452 6.38 27.10 20.93
C PRO A 452 7.77 26.75 21.45
N ARG A 453 7.91 25.76 22.33
CA ARG A 453 9.20 25.41 22.91
C ARG A 453 9.97 24.44 22.01
N GLY A 454 11.14 24.87 21.54
CA GLY A 454 12.13 24.00 20.90
C GLY A 454 11.94 23.74 19.40
N SER A 455 10.93 24.32 18.75
CA SER A 455 10.65 24.14 17.31
C SER A 455 11.61 24.92 16.38
N GLY A 456 12.47 25.79 16.94
CA GLY A 456 13.36 26.66 16.18
C GLY A 456 12.65 27.76 15.37
N LEU A 457 11.32 27.80 15.42
CA LEU A 457 10.51 28.87 14.84
C LEU A 457 10.00 29.73 16.00
N ALA A 458 10.44 30.98 16.02
CA ALA A 458 9.85 32.00 16.88
C ALA A 458 8.45 32.35 16.33
N LEU A 459 7.48 31.47 16.55
CA LEU A 459 6.08 31.79 16.31
C LEU A 459 5.64 32.73 17.44
N ASP A 460 5.11 33.90 17.09
CA ASP A 460 4.57 34.85 18.05
C ASP A 460 3.36 34.18 18.76
N THR A 461 3.47 34.01 20.08
CA THR A 461 2.69 33.04 20.87
C THR A 461 1.43 33.62 21.49
N ASN A 462 0.99 34.80 21.06
CA ASN A 462 -0.25 35.41 21.55
C ASN A 462 -1.54 34.67 21.11
N LEU A 463 -1.45 33.46 20.54
CA LEU A 463 -2.56 32.73 19.93
C LEU A 463 -2.99 31.48 20.73
N ASP A 464 -4.31 31.24 20.73
CA ASP A 464 -4.98 30.04 21.27
C ASP A 464 -4.49 28.77 20.55
N GLN A 465 -3.51 28.04 21.07
CA GLN A 465 -3.10 26.74 20.49
C GLN A 465 -3.98 25.59 21.02
N ILE A 466 -4.07 24.50 20.25
CA ILE A 466 -4.85 23.31 20.65
C ILE A 466 -4.17 22.60 21.81
N GLY A 467 -4.95 22.38 22.87
CA GLY A 467 -4.53 21.57 24.00
C GLY A 467 -3.42 22.20 24.82
N VAL A 468 -3.20 23.51 24.65
CA VAL A 468 -2.42 24.32 25.58
C VAL A 468 -3.18 24.51 26.88
N ILE A 469 -2.45 24.41 27.98
CA ILE A 469 -2.98 24.63 29.32
C ILE A 469 -3.17 26.14 29.50
N ARG A 470 -4.42 26.61 29.42
CA ARG A 470 -4.80 28.02 29.61
C ARG A 470 -5.17 28.28 31.07
N GLN A 471 -5.06 29.53 31.50
CA GLN A 471 -5.51 29.90 32.84
C GLN A 471 -7.02 29.64 32.98
N GLY A 472 -7.40 28.82 33.97
CA GLY A 472 -8.79 28.39 34.19
C GLY A 472 -9.23 27.15 33.41
N TYR A 473 -8.39 26.58 32.54
CA TYR A 473 -8.60 25.27 31.93
C TYR A 473 -7.87 24.19 32.73
N SER A 474 -8.54 23.08 32.99
CA SER A 474 -7.89 21.87 33.47
C SER A 474 -7.06 21.23 32.34
N ASN A 475 -6.01 20.51 32.72
CA ASN A 475 -5.18 19.78 31.76
C ASN A 475 -6.00 18.74 30.96
N PHE A 476 -7.07 18.20 31.56
CA PHE A 476 -7.98 17.28 30.89
C PHE A 476 -8.84 17.97 29.82
N GLU A 477 -9.32 19.19 30.07
CA GLU A 477 -10.07 19.96 29.07
C GLU A 477 -9.19 20.32 27.85
N ALA A 478 -7.91 20.60 28.10
CA ALA A 478 -6.94 20.80 27.03
C ALA A 478 -6.73 19.52 26.19
N PHE A 479 -6.63 18.35 26.84
CA PHE A 479 -6.61 17.06 26.14
C PHE A 479 -7.90 16.83 25.33
N GLU A 480 -9.07 17.10 25.93
CA GLU A 480 -10.37 16.95 25.27
C GLU A 480 -10.50 17.87 24.03
N GLU A 481 -10.00 19.10 24.08
CA GLU A 481 -9.92 20.00 22.93
C GLU A 481 -9.11 19.36 21.78
N ALA A 482 -7.95 18.77 22.11
CA ALA A 482 -7.11 18.08 21.13
C ALA A 482 -7.78 16.82 20.53
N VAL A 483 -8.46 16.03 21.36
CA VAL A 483 -9.23 14.86 20.88
C VAL A 483 -10.38 15.29 19.98
N ARG A 484 -11.17 16.29 20.38
CA ARG A 484 -12.27 16.83 19.55
C ARG A 484 -11.76 17.31 18.20
N TYR A 485 -10.59 17.95 18.17
CA TYR A 485 -9.96 18.36 16.93
C TYR A 485 -9.64 17.19 16.00
N VAL A 486 -9.03 16.12 16.53
CA VAL A 486 -8.78 14.89 15.77
C VAL A 486 -10.08 14.32 15.21
N TYR A 487 -11.14 14.24 16.00
CA TYR A 487 -12.42 13.70 15.52
C TYR A 487 -13.04 14.57 14.43
N ALA A 488 -12.92 15.88 14.54
CA ALA A 488 -13.31 16.81 13.49
C ALA A 488 -12.49 16.61 12.20
N LEU A 489 -11.19 16.32 12.31
CA LEU A 489 -10.34 15.95 11.17
C LEU A 489 -10.77 14.68 10.48
N PHE A 490 -11.61 13.84 11.10
CA PHE A 490 -12.20 12.64 10.53
C PHE A 490 -13.68 12.79 10.17
N GLY A 491 -14.21 14.02 10.23
CA GLY A 491 -15.61 14.30 9.91
C GLY A 491 -16.60 13.78 10.94
N LEU A 492 -16.11 13.33 12.11
CA LEU A 492 -16.94 12.97 13.26
C LEU A 492 -17.22 14.24 14.07
N VAL A 493 -18.10 15.07 13.53
CA VAL A 493 -18.45 16.38 14.08
C VAL A 493 -19.74 16.23 14.90
N GLY A 494 -19.62 16.22 16.23
CA GLY A 494 -20.74 16.07 17.15
C GLY A 494 -20.26 16.01 18.61
N LYS A 495 -20.75 16.92 19.46
CA LYS A 495 -20.37 16.96 20.88
C LYS A 495 -20.82 15.70 21.60
N GLU A 496 -22.00 15.17 21.26
CA GLU A 496 -22.56 13.98 21.90
C GLU A 496 -21.68 12.74 21.68
N ASP A 497 -21.13 12.52 20.50
CA ASP A 497 -20.34 11.31 20.23
C ASP A 497 -18.97 11.31 20.92
N VAL A 498 -18.28 12.46 20.89
CA VAL A 498 -16.97 12.62 21.53
C VAL A 498 -17.13 12.67 23.05
N ASP A 499 -18.13 13.42 23.54
CA ASP A 499 -18.42 13.49 24.97
C ASP A 499 -18.90 12.14 25.48
N ASP A 500 -19.77 11.43 24.77
CA ASP A 500 -20.24 10.09 25.19
C ASP A 500 -19.07 9.12 25.28
N PHE A 501 -18.14 9.18 24.33
CA PHE A 501 -16.92 8.38 24.38
C PHE A 501 -16.01 8.78 25.56
N LEU A 502 -15.64 10.06 25.69
CA LEU A 502 -14.77 10.55 26.77
C LEU A 502 -15.41 10.36 28.15
N ARG A 503 -16.75 10.36 28.22
CA ARG A 503 -17.52 10.21 29.45
C ARG A 503 -17.81 8.77 29.82
N HIS A 504 -17.99 7.85 28.87
CA HIS A 504 -18.38 6.46 29.14
C HIS A 504 -17.26 5.44 28.85
N GLY A 505 -16.46 5.65 27.80
CA GLY A 505 -15.36 4.74 27.43
C GLY A 505 -14.28 4.64 28.50
N CYS A 506 -14.01 5.75 29.21
CA CYS A 506 -13.03 5.80 30.30
C CYS A 506 -13.50 5.12 31.58
N THR A 507 -14.80 4.89 31.77
CA THR A 507 -15.35 4.57 33.10
C THR A 507 -15.13 3.13 33.54
N LYS A 508 -14.74 2.26 32.61
CA LYS A 508 -14.37 0.86 32.88
C LYS A 508 -12.85 0.65 32.92
N ILE A 509 -12.06 1.72 32.82
CA ILE A 509 -10.60 1.65 32.85
C ILE A 509 -10.16 1.68 34.32
N GLN A 510 -9.35 0.69 34.72
CA GLN A 510 -8.69 0.71 36.02
C GLN A 510 -7.40 1.52 35.90
N LEU A 511 -7.10 2.34 36.90
CA LEU A 511 -5.81 3.02 36.96
C LEU A 511 -4.69 1.98 37.06
N PRO A 512 -3.55 2.20 36.40
CA PRO A 512 -2.43 1.30 36.51
C PRO A 512 -1.80 1.38 37.90
N GLU A 513 -1.12 0.31 38.29
CA GLU A 513 -0.39 0.28 39.56
C GLU A 513 0.86 1.16 39.53
N VAL A 514 1.50 1.23 38.35
CA VAL A 514 2.69 2.02 38.09
C VAL A 514 2.47 2.73 36.76
N SER A 515 2.75 4.03 36.71
CA SER A 515 2.76 4.79 35.45
C SER A 515 4.18 4.92 34.92
N VAL A 516 4.34 4.85 33.61
CA VAL A 516 5.61 5.04 32.88
C VAL A 516 6.05 6.51 32.84
N ILE A 517 5.14 7.46 33.16
CA ILE A 517 5.45 8.89 33.16
C ILE A 517 5.22 9.55 34.52
N VAL A 518 4.13 9.19 35.21
CA VAL A 518 3.77 9.82 36.48
C VAL A 518 4.67 9.25 37.57
N ASP A 519 5.20 10.12 38.43
CA ASP A 519 6.14 9.71 39.46
C ASP A 519 5.50 8.66 40.39
N GLN A 520 6.27 7.69 40.89
CA GLN A 520 5.71 6.60 41.68
C GLN A 520 4.98 7.12 42.93
N MET A 521 5.54 8.11 43.64
CA MET A 521 4.87 8.69 44.81
C MET A 521 3.58 9.42 44.41
N GLU A 522 3.60 10.11 43.27
CA GLU A 522 2.42 10.79 42.73
C GLU A 522 1.34 9.77 42.33
N MET A 523 1.72 8.66 41.72
CA MET A 523 0.81 7.57 41.36
C MET A 523 0.20 6.88 42.56
N GLU A 524 1.00 6.56 43.59
CA GLU A 524 0.50 5.98 44.84
C GLU A 524 -0.54 6.91 45.48
N LYS A 525 -0.29 8.23 45.46
CA LYS A 525 -1.26 9.22 45.93
C LYS A 525 -2.57 9.18 45.12
N ILE A 526 -2.48 9.24 43.78
CA ILE A 526 -3.67 9.21 42.90
C ILE A 526 -4.45 7.91 43.10
N LYS A 527 -3.76 6.77 43.20
CA LYS A 527 -4.38 5.45 43.41
C LYS A 527 -5.08 5.36 44.77
N ASN A 528 -4.44 5.80 45.84
CA ASN A 528 -5.04 5.83 47.18
C ASN A 528 -6.30 6.71 47.20
N GLU A 529 -6.28 7.86 46.53
CA GLU A 529 -7.45 8.72 46.39
C GLU A 529 -8.55 8.06 45.53
N TYR A 530 -8.18 7.36 44.45
CA TYR A 530 -9.12 6.65 43.58
C TYR A 530 -9.79 5.45 44.26
N ASP A 531 -9.04 4.67 45.04
CA ASP A 531 -9.52 3.47 45.72
C ASP A 531 -10.38 3.81 46.95
N ALA A 532 -10.08 4.92 47.64
CA ALA A 532 -10.86 5.41 48.77
C ALA A 532 -12.24 5.96 48.36
N VAL A 533 -12.43 6.30 47.09
CA VAL A 533 -13.67 6.85 46.57
C VAL A 533 -14.64 5.72 46.19
N THR A 534 -15.80 5.65 46.84
CA THR A 534 -16.89 4.75 46.43
C THR A 534 -17.83 5.36 45.39
N ASP A 535 -17.87 6.71 45.32
CA ASP A 535 -18.71 7.45 44.38
C ASP A 535 -18.14 7.42 42.97
N TYR A 536 -18.97 6.96 42.02
CA TYR A 536 -18.61 6.85 40.62
C TYR A 536 -18.17 8.18 39.99
N LYS A 537 -18.84 9.29 40.35
CA LYS A 537 -18.51 10.61 39.80
C LYS A 537 -17.10 11.04 40.20
N LYS A 538 -16.77 10.90 41.48
CA LYS A 538 -15.42 11.20 41.99
C LYS A 538 -14.34 10.27 41.41
N LYS A 539 -14.62 8.98 41.17
CA LYS A 539 -13.65 8.09 40.49
C LYS A 539 -13.33 8.58 39.08
N LYS A 540 -14.35 9.04 38.37
CA LYS A 540 -14.18 9.63 37.05
C LYS A 540 -13.32 10.90 37.10
N ASP A 541 -13.56 11.78 38.06
CA ASP A 541 -12.75 13.01 38.24
C ASP A 541 -11.27 12.68 38.48
N GLN A 542 -10.98 11.63 39.27
CA GLN A 542 -9.61 11.16 39.51
C GLN A 542 -8.95 10.58 38.25
N LEU A 543 -9.68 9.81 37.43
CA LEU A 543 -9.19 9.34 36.14
C LEU A 543 -8.89 10.50 35.18
N GLN A 544 -9.75 11.52 35.15
CA GLN A 544 -9.54 12.73 34.35
C GLN A 544 -8.31 13.51 34.83
N CYS A 545 -8.09 13.60 36.14
CA CYS A 545 -6.89 14.20 36.72
C CYS A 545 -5.63 13.49 36.23
N TYR A 546 -5.62 12.15 36.28
CA TYR A 546 -4.52 11.33 35.79
C TYR A 546 -4.26 11.51 34.29
N ILE A 547 -5.30 11.46 33.45
CA ILE A 547 -5.19 11.75 32.01
C ILE A 547 -4.61 13.15 31.78
N GLY A 548 -5.10 14.15 32.51
CA GLY A 548 -4.60 15.53 32.44
C GLY A 548 -3.11 15.64 32.80
N ARG A 549 -2.62 14.86 33.77
CA ARG A 549 -1.19 14.82 34.14
C ARG A 549 -0.31 14.23 33.05
N ILE A 550 -0.76 13.14 32.43
CA ILE A 550 -0.07 12.55 31.28
C ILE A 550 -0.04 13.56 30.14
N TRP A 551 -1.17 14.18 29.82
CA TRP A 551 -1.28 15.18 28.76
C TRP A 551 -0.36 16.38 28.98
N GLU A 552 -0.35 16.96 30.18
CA GLU A 552 0.54 18.06 30.56
C GLU A 552 2.00 17.72 30.27
N LYS A 553 2.44 16.52 30.64
CA LYS A 553 3.82 16.10 30.40
C LYS A 553 4.12 15.89 28.91
N CYS A 554 3.15 15.39 28.13
CA CYS A 554 3.32 15.21 26.69
C CYS A 554 3.36 16.55 25.96
N ILE A 555 2.38 17.43 26.19
CA ILE A 555 2.28 18.71 25.49
C ILE A 555 3.46 19.64 25.85
N MET A 556 4.02 19.54 27.05
CA MET A 556 5.18 20.35 27.45
C MET A 556 6.50 19.88 26.81
N LYS A 557 6.58 18.62 26.37
CA LYS A 557 7.81 18.02 25.81
C LYS A 557 7.82 17.98 24.29
N GLU A 558 6.67 17.74 23.68
CA GLU A 558 6.57 17.50 22.24
C GLU A 558 6.38 18.81 21.45
N GLU A 559 6.83 18.81 20.19
CA GLU A 559 6.87 20.01 19.34
C GLU A 559 5.55 20.34 18.64
N SER A 560 4.56 19.44 18.69
CA SER A 560 3.22 19.66 18.17
C SER A 560 2.16 18.88 18.95
N THR A 561 0.89 19.29 18.84
CA THR A 561 -0.28 18.64 19.42
C THR A 561 -0.42 17.21 18.90
N PHE A 562 -0.13 16.94 17.63
CA PHE A 562 -0.15 15.56 17.11
C PHE A 562 1.00 14.73 17.66
N ALA A 563 2.20 15.29 17.80
CA ALA A 563 3.31 14.62 18.46
C ALA A 563 3.00 14.35 19.94
N ALA A 564 2.38 15.31 20.64
CA ALA A 564 1.93 15.16 22.02
C ALA A 564 0.82 14.09 22.16
N LEU A 565 -0.14 14.04 21.24
CA LEU A 565 -1.17 12.99 21.21
C LEU A 565 -0.58 11.62 20.88
N PHE A 566 0.41 11.56 19.99
CA PHE A 566 1.16 10.35 19.72
C PHE A 566 1.87 9.86 21.00
N ALA A 567 2.66 10.72 21.65
CA ALA A 567 3.32 10.40 22.91
C ALA A 567 2.32 9.97 23.99
N PHE A 568 1.23 10.72 24.17
CA PHE A 568 0.13 10.38 25.08
C PHE A 568 -0.39 8.97 24.80
N SER A 569 -0.70 8.65 23.54
CA SER A 569 -1.26 7.34 23.18
C SER A 569 -0.29 6.17 23.40
N VAL A 570 1.03 6.40 23.22
CA VAL A 570 2.06 5.40 23.53
C VAL A 570 2.08 5.16 25.03
N TYR A 571 2.23 6.21 25.83
CA TYR A 571 2.29 6.07 27.28
C TYR A 571 1.00 5.54 27.89
N TRP A 572 -0.15 5.96 27.37
CA TRP A 572 -1.45 5.43 27.76
C TRP A 572 -1.53 3.93 27.48
N THR A 573 -1.06 3.48 26.31
CA THR A 573 -1.00 2.06 25.97
C THR A 573 -0.06 1.28 26.88
N ASP A 574 1.09 1.86 27.25
CA ASP A 574 2.04 1.22 28.18
C ASP A 574 1.45 1.11 29.59
N ASP A 575 0.70 2.13 30.03
CA ASP A 575 0.11 2.21 31.35
C ASP A 575 -1.11 1.27 31.49
N ILE A 576 -2.09 1.36 30.59
CA ILE A 576 -3.37 0.62 30.73
C ILE A 576 -3.47 -0.62 29.83
N GLY A 577 -2.51 -0.85 28.95
CA GLY A 577 -2.54 -1.91 27.94
C GLY A 577 -3.46 -1.61 26.75
N MET A 578 -3.58 -2.59 25.83
CA MET A 578 -4.56 -2.54 24.73
C MET A 578 -5.87 -3.23 25.14
N ASP A 579 -6.94 -2.44 25.36
CA ASP A 579 -8.28 -2.94 25.67
C ASP A 579 -9.27 -2.67 24.51
N VAL A 580 -9.19 -3.52 23.48
CA VAL A 580 -9.98 -3.40 22.25
C VAL A 580 -11.49 -3.40 22.54
N ASN A 581 -11.91 -4.16 23.57
CA ASN A 581 -13.31 -4.27 23.97
C ASN A 581 -13.85 -2.94 24.50
N LYS A 582 -13.00 -2.13 25.15
CA LYS A 582 -13.34 -0.77 25.61
C LYS A 582 -13.08 0.31 24.57
N GLY A 583 -12.69 -0.08 23.35
CA GLY A 583 -12.46 0.83 22.23
C GLY A 583 -11.06 1.45 22.18
N TRP A 584 -10.16 1.08 23.10
CA TRP A 584 -8.76 1.50 23.08
C TRP A 584 -7.91 0.46 22.36
N HIS A 585 -7.20 0.89 21.33
CA HIS A 585 -6.36 -0.01 20.55
C HIS A 585 -5.17 0.75 19.96
N GLY A 586 -4.06 0.04 19.78
CA GLY A 586 -2.93 0.54 18.99
C GLY A 586 -3.03 0.19 17.50
N PHE A 587 -3.86 -0.79 17.16
CA PHE A 587 -3.91 -1.32 15.79
C PHE A 587 -4.45 -0.31 14.78
N PRO A 588 -4.00 -0.36 13.53
CA PRO A 588 -4.52 0.50 12.46
C PRO A 588 -6.00 0.24 12.15
N LEU A 589 -6.74 1.32 11.89
CA LEU A 589 -8.18 1.30 11.61
C LEU A 589 -8.47 1.11 10.12
N GLU A 590 -9.16 0.03 9.72
CA GLU A 590 -9.41 -0.31 8.30
C GLU A 590 -10.67 0.40 7.76
N SER A 591 -10.67 0.74 6.47
CA SER A 591 -11.93 1.09 5.78
C SER A 591 -12.80 -0.16 5.61
N ILE A 592 -14.08 -0.05 5.99
CA ILE A 592 -15.06 -1.15 5.99
C ILE A 592 -15.14 -1.85 4.62
N ASP A 593 -15.00 -1.08 3.55
CA ASP A 593 -15.38 -1.52 2.20
C ASP A 593 -14.19 -1.95 1.34
N ARG A 594 -12.95 -1.89 1.85
CA ARG A 594 -11.76 -1.99 1.00
C ARG A 594 -10.78 -3.11 1.40
N LYS A 595 -10.80 -4.20 0.64
CA LYS A 595 -9.82 -5.31 0.77
C LYS A 595 -8.54 -5.02 -0.01
N GLY A 596 -7.76 -4.07 0.48
CA GLY A 596 -6.48 -3.65 -0.10
C GLY A 596 -6.57 -2.39 -0.95
N ASP A 597 -5.42 -1.87 -1.38
CA ASP A 597 -5.35 -0.67 -2.21
C ASP A 597 -4.71 -0.92 -3.58
N LEU A 598 -4.89 0.07 -4.45
CA LEU A 598 -4.33 0.04 -5.80
C LEU A 598 -2.80 -0.11 -5.78
N PHE A 599 -2.15 0.38 -4.72
CA PHE A 599 -0.72 0.19 -4.51
C PHE A 599 -0.39 -1.30 -4.36
N SER A 600 -1.02 -1.98 -3.40
CA SER A 600 -0.81 -3.40 -3.12
C SER A 600 -1.10 -4.25 -4.37
N TRP A 601 -2.09 -3.84 -5.17
CA TRP A 601 -2.39 -4.43 -6.47
C TRP A 601 -1.20 -4.30 -7.44
N PHE A 602 -0.67 -3.10 -7.67
CA PHE A 602 0.47 -2.89 -8.57
C PHE A 602 1.72 -3.64 -8.11
N THR A 603 1.99 -3.61 -6.81
CA THR A 603 3.09 -4.33 -6.16
C THR A 603 3.07 -5.81 -6.52
N VAL A 604 1.91 -6.45 -6.39
CA VAL A 604 1.79 -7.86 -6.68
C VAL A 604 1.85 -8.17 -8.18
N TRP A 605 1.19 -7.37 -9.01
CA TRP A 605 1.27 -7.56 -10.46
C TRP A 605 2.68 -7.39 -11.00
N ARG A 606 3.51 -6.56 -10.36
CA ARG A 606 4.93 -6.45 -10.73
C ARG A 606 5.72 -7.72 -10.43
N GLN A 607 5.40 -8.44 -9.36
CA GLN A 607 5.96 -9.78 -9.13
C GLN A 607 5.51 -10.73 -10.25
N ALA A 608 4.24 -10.71 -10.65
CA ALA A 608 3.76 -11.52 -11.77
C ALA A 608 4.50 -11.19 -13.08
N TRP A 609 4.68 -9.90 -13.39
CA TRP A 609 5.46 -9.45 -14.55
C TRP A 609 6.91 -9.88 -14.50
N TYR A 610 7.57 -9.74 -13.35
CA TYR A 610 8.95 -10.19 -13.14
C TYR A 610 9.09 -11.69 -13.42
N MET A 611 8.19 -12.49 -12.87
CA MET A 611 8.13 -13.94 -13.10
C MET A 611 7.95 -14.25 -14.59
N ALA A 612 7.01 -13.56 -15.25
CA ALA A 612 6.72 -13.76 -16.67
C ALA A 612 7.92 -13.41 -17.56
N VAL A 613 8.58 -12.28 -17.29
CA VAL A 613 9.76 -11.83 -18.04
C VAL A 613 10.92 -12.81 -17.89
N ILE A 614 11.18 -13.34 -16.69
CA ILE A 614 12.26 -14.32 -16.49
C ILE A 614 11.94 -15.64 -17.18
N SER A 615 10.71 -16.13 -17.05
CA SER A 615 10.26 -17.34 -17.76
C SER A 615 10.40 -17.16 -19.27
N GLU A 616 10.00 -16.02 -19.81
CA GLU A 616 10.12 -15.73 -21.24
C GLU A 616 11.60 -15.58 -21.67
N PHE A 617 12.45 -15.00 -20.81
CA PHE A 617 13.87 -14.87 -21.11
C PHE A 617 14.53 -16.24 -21.32
N LEU A 618 14.16 -17.26 -20.53
CA LEU A 618 14.62 -18.63 -20.73
C LEU A 618 14.20 -19.22 -22.08
N HIS A 619 12.99 -18.87 -22.54
CA HIS A 619 12.46 -19.30 -23.82
C HIS A 619 13.23 -18.68 -25.00
N VAL A 620 13.53 -17.38 -24.93
CA VAL A 620 14.15 -16.64 -26.04
C VAL A 620 15.67 -16.76 -26.08
N LEU A 621 16.32 -17.06 -24.96
CA LEU A 621 17.78 -17.12 -24.82
C LEU A 621 18.51 -17.93 -25.92
N PRO A 622 18.06 -19.14 -26.33
CA PRO A 622 18.73 -19.89 -27.39
C PRO A 622 18.63 -19.21 -28.75
N ILE A 623 17.51 -18.53 -29.04
CA ILE A 623 17.30 -17.83 -30.31
C ILE A 623 18.32 -16.70 -30.43
N VAL A 624 18.49 -15.94 -29.34
CA VAL A 624 19.46 -14.83 -29.24
C VAL A 624 20.87 -15.34 -29.31
N THR A 625 21.17 -16.42 -28.59
CA THR A 625 22.51 -17.00 -28.58
C THR A 625 22.88 -17.51 -29.97
N SER A 626 21.94 -18.15 -30.66
CA SER A 626 22.12 -18.57 -32.05
C SER A 626 22.34 -17.39 -32.97
N ALA A 627 21.52 -16.33 -32.87
CA ALA A 627 21.66 -15.12 -33.67
C ALA A 627 23.01 -14.43 -33.45
N PHE A 628 23.43 -14.32 -32.19
CA PHE A 628 24.72 -13.73 -31.81
C PHE A 628 25.89 -14.54 -32.38
N ILE A 629 25.89 -15.87 -32.21
CA ILE A 629 26.94 -16.73 -32.77
C ILE A 629 26.98 -16.63 -34.29
N SER A 630 25.82 -16.67 -34.95
CA SER A 630 25.74 -16.49 -36.41
C SER A 630 26.30 -15.14 -36.86
N GLY A 631 25.98 -14.05 -36.15
CA GLY A 631 26.49 -12.72 -36.47
C GLY A 631 27.97 -12.51 -36.16
N VAL A 632 28.56 -13.25 -35.21
CA VAL A 632 30.02 -13.22 -34.92
C VAL A 632 30.83 -14.04 -35.91
N LEU A 633 30.25 -15.10 -36.48
CA LEU A 633 30.91 -15.99 -37.43
C LEU A 633 30.83 -15.48 -38.88
N GLN A 634 29.92 -14.55 -39.17
CA GLN A 634 29.85 -13.80 -40.42
C GLN A 634 30.82 -12.61 -40.35
#